data_AF-A0A928LI44-F1
#
_entry.id   AF-A0A928LI44-F1
#
_cell.length_a   1.000
_cell.length_b   1.000
_cell.length_c   1.000
_cell.angle_alpha   90.00
_cell.angle_beta   90.00
_cell.angle_gamma   90.00
#
_symmetry.space_group_name_H-M   'P 1'
#
loop_
_entity.id
_entity.type
_entity.pdbx_description
1 polymer ?
#
loop_
_entity_poly.entity_id
_entity_poly.type
_entity_poly.pdbx_seq_one_letter_code
_entity_poly.pdbx_strand_id
1 'polypeptide(L)' 'MGEQILERLFHLRKKQADVIKELIKRGYKTTAPEFSRMLNGITATKKTEIILNAAEDIIDQWEKERQGK' A
#
# COMPACT_ATOMS: atom_id res chain seq x y z
N MET A 1 0.60 -9.29 6.95
CA MET A 1 0.29 -8.47 5.76
C MET A 1 0.93 -7.09 5.85
N GLY A 2 0.56 -6.21 6.79
CA GLY A 2 1.09 -4.83 6.80
C GLY A 2 2.61 -4.67 7.02
N GLU A 3 3.25 -5.52 7.82
CA GLU A 3 4.72 -5.50 7.98
C GLU A 3 5.46 -5.80 6.68
N GLN A 4 4.93 -6.69 5.84
CA GLN A 4 5.53 -7.04 4.54
C GLN A 4 5.47 -5.87 3.56
N ILE A 5 4.37 -5.10 3.57
CA ILE A 5 4.24 -3.88 2.76
C ILE A 5 5.34 -2.87 3.08
N LEU A 6 5.66 -2.67 4.36
CA LEU A 6 6.69 -1.68 4.76
C LEU A 6 8.09 -2.07 4.28
N GLU A 7 8.44 -3.34 4.41
CA GLU A 7 9.71 -3.87 3.92
C GLU A 7 9.84 -3.72 2.40
N ARG A 8 8.80 -4.09 1.65
CA ARG A 8 8.78 -3.95 0.18
C ARG A 8 8.95 -2.50 -0.26
N LEU A 9 8.26 -1.57 0.39
CA LEU A 9 8.40 -0.14 0.12
C LEU A 9 9.82 0.37 0.38
N PHE A 10 10.47 -0.12 1.44
CA PHE A 10 11.86 0.22 1.74
C PHE A 10 12.80 -0.21 0.60
N HIS A 11 12.68 -1.45 0.12
CA HIS A 11 13.48 -1.94 -1.01
C HIS A 11 13.24 -1.14 -2.31
N LEU A 12 12.01 -0.70 -2.52
CA LEU A 12 11.63 0.16 -3.66
C LEU A 12 12.04 1.63 -3.51
N ARG A 13 12.55 2.06 -2.34
CA ARG A 13 12.75 3.48 -1.98
C ARG A 13 11.47 4.32 -2.12
N LYS A 14 10.32 3.72 -1.80
CA LYS A 14 9.00 4.36 -1.81
C LYS A 14 8.53 4.60 -0.38
N LYS A 15 7.64 5.58 -0.19
CA LYS A 15 7.03 5.90 1.10
C LYS A 15 5.57 5.46 1.10
N GLN A 16 4.98 5.28 2.29
CA GLN A 16 3.53 5.04 2.42
C GLN A 16 2.71 6.14 1.71
N ALA A 17 3.19 7.39 1.73
CA ALA A 17 2.57 8.50 1.02
C ALA A 17 2.48 8.28 -0.50
N ASP A 18 3.42 7.56 -1.11
CA ASP A 18 3.38 7.25 -2.55
C ASP A 18 2.30 6.22 -2.85
N VAL A 19 2.15 5.21 -1.98
CA VAL A 19 1.06 4.22 -2.09
C VAL A 19 -0.29 4.92 -1.94
N ILE A 20 -0.43 5.80 -0.96
CA ILE A 20 -1.67 6.56 -0.72
C ILE A 20 -2.03 7.41 -1.94
N LYS A 21 -1.05 8.07 -2.57
CA LYS A 21 -1.29 8.85 -3.80
C LYS A 21 -1.83 7.98 -4.94
N GLU A 22 -1.25 6.80 -5.18
CA GLU A 22 -1.76 5.90 -6.22
C GLU A 22 -3.10 5.27 -5.85
N LEU A 23 -3.34 4.95 -4.57
CA LEU A 23 -4.66 4.52 -4.10
C LEU A 23 -5.73 5.56 -4.40
N ILE A 24 -5.47 6.83 -4.07
CA ILE A 24 -6.39 7.95 -4.36
C ILE A 24 -6.62 8.08 -5.87
N LYS A 25 -5.57 7.99 -6.67
CA LYS A 25 -5.66 8.05 -8.14
C LYS A 25 -6.46 6.88 -8.74
N ARG A 26 -6.42 5.71 -8.11
CA ARG A 26 -7.24 4.52 -8.46
C ARG A 26 -8.67 4.59 -7.89
N GLY A 27 -9.04 5.67 -7.20
CA GLY A 27 -10.39 5.90 -6.68
C GLY A 27 -10.63 5.46 -5.24
N TYR A 28 -9.60 4.96 -4.54
CA TYR A 28 -9.71 4.55 -3.14
C TYR A 28 -9.61 5.76 -2.20
N LYS A 29 -10.55 5.86 -1.25
CA LYS A 29 -10.55 6.90 -0.22
C LYS A 29 -9.87 6.39 1.06
N THR A 30 -8.64 6.85 1.29
CA THR A 30 -7.89 6.59 2.52
C THR A 30 -7.04 7.80 2.91
N THR A 31 -6.79 7.94 4.21
CA THR A 31 -5.87 8.93 4.78
C THR A 31 -4.61 8.24 5.31
N ALA A 32 -3.53 8.98 5.51
CA ALA A 32 -2.30 8.41 6.09
C ALA A 32 -2.52 7.80 7.50
N PRO A 33 -3.28 8.41 8.42
CA PRO A 33 -3.61 7.78 9.69
C PRO A 33 -4.45 6.52 9.54
N GLU A 34 -5.45 6.50 8.65
CA GLU A 34 -6.24 5.28 8.37
C GLU A 34 -5.37 4.17 7.81
N PHE A 35 -4.55 4.48 6.80
CA PHE A 35 -3.67 3.50 6.16
C PHE A 35 -2.66 2.92 7.16
N SER A 36 -2.07 3.75 8.02
CA SER A 36 -1.19 3.29 9.10
C SER A 36 -1.93 2.35 10.07
N ARG A 37 -3.16 2.66 10.48
CA ARG A 37 -3.96 1.76 11.34
C ARG A 37 -4.29 0.44 10.65
N MET A 38 -4.56 0.47 9.34
CA MET A 38 -4.80 -0.73 8.52
C MET A 38 -3.55 -1.62 8.47
N LEU A 39 -2.37 -1.04 8.23
CA LEU A 39 -1.10 -1.77 8.21
C LEU A 39 -0.79 -2.43 9.55
N ASN A 40 -1.04 -1.73 10.66
CA ASN A 40 -0.84 -2.24 12.01
C ASN A 40 -1.95 -3.19 12.48
N GLY A 41 -2.94 -3.53 11.63
CA GLY A 41 -4.03 -4.44 11.97
C GLY A 41 -5.03 -3.89 13.01
N ILE A 42 -4.95 -2.60 13.34
CA ILE A 42 -5.83 -1.94 14.33
C ILE A 42 -7.27 -1.87 13.79
N THR A 43 -7.42 -1.73 12.47
CA THR A 43 -8.73 -1.67 11.81
C THR A 43 -8.89 -2.87 10.88
N ALA A 44 -9.74 -3.83 11.22
CA ALA A 44 -10.07 -4.98 10.38
C ALA A 44 -11.50 -4.87 9.86
N THR A 45 -11.66 -4.31 8.66
CA THR A 45 -12.96 -4.17 7.98
C THR A 45 -12.83 -4.66 6.54
N LYS A 46 -13.95 -4.94 5.85
CA LYS A 46 -13.93 -5.22 4.40
C LYS A 46 -13.23 -4.12 3.60
N LYS A 47 -13.37 -2.85 4.03
CA LYS A 47 -12.65 -1.71 3.43
C LYS A 47 -11.14 -1.85 3.60
N THR A 48 -10.67 -2.31 4.76
CA THR A 48 -9.25 -2.57 5.02
C THR A 48 -8.70 -3.59 4.04
N GLU A 49 -9.35 -4.74 3.88
CA GLU A 49 -8.89 -5.80 2.99
C GLU A 49 -8.79 -5.32 1.55
N ILE A 50 -9.80 -4.58 1.07
CA ILE A 50 -9.82 -4.00 -0.28
C ILE A 50 -8.63 -3.03 -0.47
N ILE A 51 -8.39 -2.14 0.50
CA ILE A 51 -7.31 -1.15 0.40
C ILE A 51 -5.94 -1.82 0.48
N LEU A 52 -5.76 -2.81 1.35
CA LEU A 52 -4.49 -3.54 1.47
C LEU A 52 -4.21 -4.35 0.20
N ASN A 53 -5.20 -5.06 -0.35
CA ASN A 53 -5.04 -5.77 -1.62
C ASN A 53 -4.67 -4.82 -2.77
N ALA A 54 -5.35 -3.67 -2.87
CA ALA A 54 -5.02 -2.66 -3.87
C ALA A 54 -3.61 -2.06 -3.66
N ALA A 55 -3.14 -1.95 -2.42
CA ALA A 55 -1.79 -1.54 -2.10
C ALA A 55 -0.75 -2.58 -2.51
N GLU A 56 -1.01 -3.87 -2.28
CA GLU A 56 -0.16 -4.97 -2.75
C GLU A 56 -0.04 -4.94 -4.28
N ASP A 57 -1.15 -4.78 -5.02
CA ASP A 57 -1.14 -4.68 -6.49
C ASP A 57 -0.28 -3.51 -7.00
N ILE A 58 -0.30 -2.37 -6.30
CA ILE A 58 0.55 -1.21 -6.63
C ILE A 58 2.04 -1.57 -6.45
N ILE A 59 2.38 -2.22 -5.35
CA ILE A 59 3.75 -2.56 -5.00
C ILE A 59 4.27 -3.65 -5.96
N ASP A 60 3.47 -4.66 -6.27
CA ASP A 60 3.75 -5.69 -7.28
C ASP A 60 4.08 -5.06 -8.63
N GLN A 61 3.30 -4.05 -9.05
CA GLN A 61 3.57 -3.34 -10.29
C GLN A 61 4.92 -2.63 -10.25
N TRP A 62 5.23 -1.91 -9.16
CA TRP A 62 6.51 -1.21 -9.02
C TRP A 62 7.71 -2.15 -8.97
N GLU A 63 7.56 -3.33 -8.36
CA GLU A 63 8.61 -4.35 -8.36
C GLU A 63 8.87 -4.89 -9.76
N LYS A 64 7.81 -5.18 -10.53
CA LYS A 64 7.92 -5.60 -11.93
C LYS A 64 8.59 -4.53 -12.79
N GLU A 65 8.20 -3.28 -12.64
CA GLU A 65 8.80 -2.14 -13.35
C GLU A 65 10.29 -1.95 -13.00
N ARG A 66 10.70 -2.33 -11.79
CA ARG A 66 12.11 -2.27 -11.35
C ARG A 66 12.95 -3.44 -11.87
N GLN A 67 12.37 -4.64 -11.99
CA GLN A 67 13.05 -5.83 -12.51
C GLN A 67 13.16 -5.85 -14.04
N GLY A 68 12.27 -5.13 -14.73
CA GLY A 68 12.32 -4.95 -16.19
C GLY A 68 13.29 -3.88 -16.70
N LYS A 69 14.14 -3.33 -15.82
CA LYS A 69 15.22 -2.36 -16.13
C LYS A 69 16.56 -2.92 -15.70
#